data_AF-A0A9D8DGN5-F1
#
_entry.id   AF-A0A9D8DGN5-F1
#
_cell.length_a   1.000
_cell.length_b   1.000
_cell.length_c   1.000
_cell.angle_alpha   90.00
_cell.angle_beta   90.00
_cell.angle_gamma   90.00
#
_symmetry.space_group_name_H-M   'P 1'
#
loop_
_entity.id
_entity.type
_entity.pdbx_description
1 polymer ?
#
loop_
_entity_poly.entity_id
_entity_poly.type
_entity_poly.pdbx_seq_one_letter_code
_entity_poly.pdbx_strand_id
1 'polypeptide(L)' 'LDLALLNAGAAILVAGGAEDLAAGIERARESVAGGAATTVLEKLVERSRALAGSG' A
#
# COMPACT_ATOMS: atom_id res chain seq x y z
N LEU A 1 -4.36 -12.23 -4.72
CA LEU A 1 -4.52 -11.12 -3.75
C LEU A 1 -3.88 -11.48 -2.41
N ASP A 2 -4.07 -12.69 -1.90
CA ASP A 2 -3.61 -13.09 -0.55
C ASP A 2 -2.11 -12.93 -0.33
N LEU A 3 -1.26 -13.32 -1.28
CA LEU A 3 0.19 -13.11 -1.18
C LEU A 3 0.57 -11.61 -1.09
N ALA A 4 -0.17 -10.75 -1.79
CA ALA A 4 0.05 -9.31 -1.74
C ALA A 4 -0.39 -8.74 -0.38
N LEU A 5 -1.52 -9.20 0.16
CA LEU A 5 -1.98 -8.82 1.50
C LEU A 5 -1.01 -9.30 2.59
N LEU A 6 -0.45 -10.51 2.44
CA LEU A 6 0.57 -11.05 3.35
C LEU A 6 1.83 -10.18 3.34
N ASN A 7 2.37 -9.89 2.15
CA ASN A 7 3.58 -9.07 2.03
C ASN A 7 3.35 -7.62 2.48
N ALA A 8 2.22 -7.03 2.11
CA ALA A 8 1.85 -5.69 2.56
C ALA A 8 1.66 -5.65 4.08
N GLY A 9 1.01 -6.66 4.66
CA GLY A 9 0.85 -6.77 6.11
C GLY A 9 2.18 -6.90 6.85
N ALA A 10 3.12 -7.70 6.32
CA ALA A 10 4.47 -7.79 6.87
C ALA A 10 5.22 -6.46 6.77
N ALA A 11 5.10 -5.74 5.65
CA ALA A 11 5.70 -4.42 5.47
C ALA A 11 5.11 -3.39 6.46
N ILE A 12 3.79 -3.40 6.64
CA ILE A 12 3.09 -2.54 7.61
C ILE A 12 3.58 -2.81 9.02
N LEU A 13 3.70 -4.08 9.44
CA LEU A 13 4.24 -4.46 10.75
C LEU A 13 5.68 -3.96 10.94
N VAL A 14 6.58 -4.27 10.01
CA VAL A 14 8.00 -3.90 10.12
C VAL A 14 8.20 -2.38 10.13
N ALA A 15 7.30 -1.63 9.48
CA ALA A 15 7.30 -0.17 9.50
C ALA A 15 6.68 0.43 10.79
N GLY A 16 6.25 -0.38 11.76
CA GLY A 16 5.58 0.07 12.99
C GLY A 16 4.11 0.46 12.79
N GLY A 17 3.53 0.11 11.64
CA GLY A 17 2.14 0.37 11.28
C GLY A 17 1.16 -0.72 11.73
N ALA A 18 1.58 -1.72 12.50
CA ALA A 18 0.72 -2.72 13.13
C ALA A 18 1.42 -3.34 14.35
N GLU A 19 0.64 -3.88 15.29
CA GLU A 19 1.18 -4.53 16.50
C GLU A 19 1.67 -5.96 16.25
N ASP A 20 1.05 -6.64 15.28
CA ASP A 20 1.44 -7.98 14.83
C ASP A 20 1.13 -8.17 13.33
N LEU A 21 1.45 -9.36 12.80
CA LEU A 21 1.27 -9.67 11.38
C LEU A 21 -0.22 -9.74 11.00
N ALA A 22 -1.08 -10.24 11.89
CA ALA A 22 -2.51 -10.36 11.61
C ALA A 22 -3.15 -8.97 11.48
N ALA A 23 -2.85 -8.05 12.39
CA ALA A 23 -3.26 -6.65 12.33
C ALA A 23 -2.70 -5.94 11.08
N GLY A 24 -1.47 -6.28 10.67
CA GLY A 24 -0.89 -5.77 9.42
C GLY A 24 -1.66 -6.22 8.18
N ILE A 25 -2.01 -7.51 8.10
CA ILE A 25 -2.78 -8.08 7.00
C ILE A 25 -4.18 -7.46 6.94
N GLU A 26 -4.82 -7.24 8.09
CA GLU A 26 -6.15 -6.62 8.11
C GLU A 26 -6.10 -5.17 7.64
N ARG A 27 -5.12 -4.38 8.10
CA ARG A 27 -4.90 -3.01 7.58
C ARG A 27 -4.63 -2.99 6.07
N ALA A 28 -3.88 -3.96 5.56
CA ALA A 28 -3.66 -4.09 4.12
C ALA A 28 -4.98 -4.38 3.38
N ARG A 29 -5.82 -5.28 3.94
CA ARG A 29 -7.13 -5.61 3.39
C ARG A 29 -8.06 -4.41 3.38
N GLU A 30 -8.15 -3.67 4.48
CA GLU A 30 -8.92 -2.42 4.60
C GLU A 30 -8.46 -1.39 3.56
N SER A 31 -7.14 -1.24 3.38
CA SER A 31 -6.57 -0.30 2.40
C SER A 31 -6.92 -0.65 0.96
N VAL A 32 -6.98 -1.94 0.62
CA VAL A 32 -7.41 -2.41 -0.71
C VAL A 32 -8.93 -2.27 -0.85
N ALA A 33 -9.71 -2.76 0.11
CA ALA A 33 -11.17 -2.75 0.04
C ALA A 33 -11.76 -1.33 0.05
N GLY A 34 -11.14 -0.42 0.81
CA GLY A 34 -11.52 1.00 0.87
C GLY A 34 -10.95 1.86 -0.26
N GLY A 35 -10.18 1.28 -1.19
CA GLY A 35 -9.64 1.98 -2.35
C GLY A 35 -8.43 2.89 -2.07
N ALA A 36 -7.98 3.02 -0.82
CA ALA A 36 -6.83 3.85 -0.46
C ALA A 36 -5.55 3.41 -1.19
N ALA A 37 -5.33 2.11 -1.36
CA ALA A 37 -4.22 1.57 -2.13
C ALA A 37 -4.25 2.03 -3.61
N THR A 38 -5.43 2.03 -4.22
CA THR A 38 -5.64 2.51 -5.59
C THR A 38 -5.37 4.01 -5.70
N THR A 39 -5.89 4.81 -4.78
CA THR A 39 -5.65 6.26 -4.76
C THR A 39 -4.16 6.61 -4.66
N VAL A 40 -3.38 5.87 -3.85
CA VAL A 40 -1.93 6.10 -3.76
C VAL A 40 -1.22 5.70 -5.05
N LEU A 41 -1.62 4.58 -5.67
CA LEU A 41 -1.08 4.16 -6.96
C LEU A 41 -1.32 5.22 -8.05
N GLU A 42 -2.53 5.77 -8.12
CA GLU A 42 -2.88 6.84 -9.08
C GLU A 42 -2.01 8.08 -8.88
N LYS A 43 -1.85 8.53 -7.63
CA LYS A 43 -0.96 9.65 -7.28
C LYS A 43 0.49 9.38 -7.68
N LEU A 44 0.98 8.16 -7.46
CA LEU A 44 2.33 7.77 -7.84
C LEU A 44 2.52 7.80 -9.37
N VAL A 45 1.54 7.29 -10.12
CA VAL A 45 1.54 7.32 -11.60
C VAL A 45 1.57 8.76 -12.10
N GLU A 46 0.68 9.62 -11.59
CA GLU A 46 0.63 11.04 -11.94
C GLU A 46 1.97 11.72 -11.66
N ARG A 47 2.50 11.54 -10.45
CA ARG A 47 3.77 12.14 -10.03
C ARG A 47 4.93 11.68 -10.90
N SER A 48 5.01 10.39 -11.20
CA SER A 48 6.11 9.82 -11.99
C SER A 48 6.09 10.34 -13.43
N ARG A 49 4.90 10.47 -14.03
CA ARG A 49 4.72 11.07 -15.37
C ARG A 49 5.11 12.54 -15.38
N ALA A 50 4.69 13.31 -14.38
CA ALA A 50 5.06 14.73 -14.27
C ALA A 50 6.59 14.92 -14.20
N LEU A 51 7.27 14.08 -13.40
CA LEU A 51 8.74 14.13 -13.29
C LEU A 51 9.44 13.74 -14.59
N ALA A 52 8.93 12.74 -15.32
CA ALA A 52 9.52 12.30 -16.58
C ALA A 52 9.33 13.29 -17.74
N GLY A 53 8.21 14.03 -17.77
CA GLY A 53 7.95 15.06 -18.78
C GLY A 53 8.57 16.43 -18.47
N SER A 54 9.25 16.57 -17.32
CA SER A 54 9.94 17.79 -16.90
C SER A 54 11.45 17.79 -17.21
N GLY A 55 11.91 16.85 -18.04
CA GLY A 55 13.28 16.77 -18.57
C GLY A 55 13.31 17.02 -20.07
#